data_AF-A0AAU4MVT0-F1
#
_entry.id   AF-A0AAU4MVT0-F1
#
_cell.length_a   1.000
_cell.length_b   1.000
_cell.length_c   1.000
_cell.angle_alpha   90.00
_cell.angle_beta   90.00
_cell.angle_gamma   90.00
#
_symmetry.space_group_name_H-M   'P 1'
#
loop_
_entity.id
_entity.type
_entity.pdbx_description
1 polymer ?
#
loop_
_entity_poly.entity_id
_entity_poly.type
_entity_poly.pdbx_seq_one_letter_code
_entity_poly.pdbx_strand_id
1 'polypeptide(L)'
;MTGGPSRQQQPSLDIDAGISQVEGYLLAQSRLREAAVSAEMFAGRMPWLTTAQYDEVVRLYAEEHIAVSRKALEAVTARAGELRTEYSERYDALRQRLLCRVVAALTGLAVLWLCVVLLTVRG
;
A
#
# COMPACT_ATOMS: atom_id res chain seq x y z
N MET A 1 10.93 -33.72 -9.79
CA MET A 1 10.19 -33.00 -10.85
C MET A 1 9.17 -32.07 -10.19
N THR A 2 9.57 -31.11 -9.35
CA THR A 2 10.05 -29.74 -9.64
C THR A 2 9.14 -28.90 -10.54
N GLY A 3 7.92 -28.61 -10.05
CA GLY A 3 7.19 -27.41 -10.45
C GLY A 3 7.64 -26.24 -9.58
N GLY A 4 8.70 -25.54 -9.98
CA GLY A 4 9.15 -24.32 -9.30
C GLY A 4 8.15 -23.17 -9.50
N PRO A 5 8.00 -22.25 -8.54
CA PRO A 5 7.05 -21.15 -8.64
C PRO A 5 7.37 -20.28 -9.86
N SER A 6 6.33 -19.97 -10.61
CA SER A 6 6.31 -19.22 -11.85
C SER A 6 6.95 -17.82 -11.71
N ARG A 7 8.21 -17.71 -12.18
CA ARG A 7 9.06 -16.51 -12.26
C ARG A 7 8.42 -15.26 -12.92
N GLN A 8 7.26 -15.39 -13.56
CA GLN A 8 6.62 -14.32 -14.33
C GLN A 8 5.74 -13.37 -13.49
N GLN A 9 5.38 -13.74 -12.24
CA GLN A 9 4.57 -12.88 -11.36
C GLN A 9 5.41 -11.92 -10.48
N GLN A 10 6.73 -12.12 -10.42
CA GLN A 10 7.66 -11.39 -9.54
C GLN A 10 8.12 -10.00 -10.01
N PRO A 11 8.28 -9.70 -11.31
CA PRO A 11 8.86 -8.41 -11.71
C PRO A 11 7.92 -7.21 -11.48
N SER A 12 6.59 -7.37 -11.59
CA SER A 12 5.66 -6.26 -11.33
C SER A 12 5.53 -5.93 -9.84
N LEU A 13 5.55 -6.95 -8.97
CA LEU A 13 5.50 -6.77 -7.52
C LEU A 13 6.74 -6.05 -6.98
N ASP A 14 7.90 -6.28 -7.60
CA ASP A 14 9.16 -5.62 -7.24
C ASP A 14 9.18 -4.15 -7.67
N ILE A 15 8.62 -3.84 -8.85
CA ILE A 15 8.45 -2.46 -9.33
C ILE A 15 7.47 -1.68 -8.45
N ASP A 16 6.32 -2.25 -8.12
CA ASP A 16 5.32 -1.61 -7.25
C ASP A 16 5.88 -1.35 -5.84
N ALA A 17 6.65 -2.30 -5.30
CA ALA A 17 7.34 -2.13 -4.02
C ALA A 17 8.38 -1.00 -4.08
N GLY A 18 9.15 -0.95 -5.18
CA GLY A 18 10.12 0.13 -5.43
C GLY A 18 9.46 1.50 -5.53
N ILE A 19 8.35 1.63 -6.27
CA ILE A 19 7.60 2.89 -6.40
C ILE A 19 7.09 3.33 -5.03
N SER A 20 6.47 2.43 -4.27
CA SER A 20 5.93 2.75 -2.93
C SER A 20 7.04 3.20 -1.96
N GLN A 21 8.23 2.62 -2.05
CA GLN A 21 9.38 3.04 -1.25
C GLN A 21 9.86 4.45 -1.63
N VAL A 22 9.95 4.75 -2.93
CA VAL A 22 10.34 6.08 -3.41
C VAL A 22 9.29 7.13 -3.03
N GLU A 23 8.01 6.84 -3.19
CA GLU A 23 6.92 7.72 -2.76
C GLU A 23 6.99 8.00 -1.26
N GLY A 24 7.21 6.98 -0.43
CA GLY A 24 7.38 7.14 1.01
C GLY A 24 8.57 8.04 1.38
N TYR A 25 9.70 7.87 0.70
CA TYR A 25 10.87 8.72 0.90
C TYR A 25 10.61 10.18 0.48
N LEU A 26 9.97 10.40 -0.67
CA LEU A 26 9.64 11.74 -1.16
C LEU A 26 8.65 12.46 -0.24
N LEU A 27 7.65 11.74 0.27
CA LEU A 27 6.70 12.28 1.25
C LEU A 27 7.42 12.65 2.55
N ALA A 28 8.32 11.80 3.04
CA ALA A 28 9.11 12.10 4.24
C ALA A 28 9.99 13.35 4.03
N GLN A 29 10.64 13.46 2.86
CA GLN A 29 11.47 14.61 2.53
C GLN A 29 10.65 15.90 2.40
N SER A 30 9.43 15.85 1.85
CA SER A 30 8.55 17.03 1.76
C SER A 30 8.13 17.51 3.15
N ARG A 31 7.78 16.59 4.06
CA ARG A 31 7.41 16.90 5.45
C ARG A 31 8.56 17.57 6.21
N LEU A 32 9.79 17.10 6.03
CA LEU A 32 10.97 17.72 6.66
C LEU A 32 11.16 19.16 6.19
N ARG A 33 10.99 19.42 4.88
CA ARG A 33 11.09 20.78 4.32
C ARG A 33 9.95 21.68 4.81
N GLU A 34 8.73 21.18 4.82
CA GLU A 34 7.56 21.91 5.34
C GLU A 34 7.72 22.28 6.82
N ALA A 35 8.26 21.37 7.65
CA ALA A 35 8.52 21.63 9.05
C ALA A 35 9.58 22.72 9.24
N ALA A 36 10.68 22.67 8.47
CA ALA A 36 11.73 23.68 8.51
C ALA A 36 11.21 25.06 8.10
N VAL A 37 10.50 25.16 6.97
CA VAL A 37 9.91 26.43 6.49
C VAL A 37 8.90 26.99 7.50
N SER A 38 8.06 26.14 8.08
CA SER A 38 7.08 26.56 9.09
C SER A 38 7.78 27.06 10.36
N ALA A 39 8.88 26.42 10.76
CA ALA A 39 9.69 26.83 11.90
C ALA A 39 10.35 28.19 11.69
N GLU A 40 10.96 28.40 10.52
CA GLU A 40 11.57 29.68 10.15
C GLU A 40 10.52 30.81 10.09
N MET A 41 9.38 30.56 9.45
CA MET A 41 8.25 31.50 9.42
C MET A 41 7.76 31.84 10.83
N PHE A 42 7.67 30.85 11.72
CA PHE A 42 7.22 31.05 13.09
C PHE A 42 8.21 31.92 13.88
N ALA A 43 9.49 31.59 13.83
CA ALA A 43 10.55 32.32 14.52
C ALA A 43 10.75 33.73 13.94
N GLY A 44 10.54 33.92 12.63
CA GLY A 44 10.58 35.22 11.97
C GLY A 44 9.52 36.22 12.46
N ARG A 45 8.43 35.74 13.09
CA ARG A 45 7.43 36.59 13.75
C ARG A 45 7.87 37.12 15.11
N MET A 46 9.05 36.72 15.58
CA MET A 46 9.60 37.12 16.87
C MET A 46 10.94 37.86 16.71
N PRO A 47 10.93 39.07 16.09
CA PRO A 47 12.15 39.81 15.74
C PRO A 47 12.95 40.30 16.97
N TRP A 48 12.42 40.15 18.17
CA TRP A 48 13.10 40.48 19.42
C TRP A 48 14.01 39.35 19.95
N LEU A 49 14.00 38.16 19.33
CA LEU A 49 14.92 37.09 19.71
C LEU A 49 16.31 37.31 19.13
N THR A 50 17.31 36.96 19.92
CA THR A 50 18.69 36.84 19.43
C THR A 50 18.82 35.64 18.48
N THR A 51 19.81 35.65 17.59
CA THR A 51 20.04 34.57 16.62
C THR A 51 20.14 33.19 17.28
N ALA A 52 20.81 33.08 18.43
CA ALA A 52 20.92 31.81 19.16
C ALA A 52 19.57 31.30 19.68
N GLN A 53 18.68 32.19 20.10
CA GLN A 53 17.34 31.79 20.56
C GLN A 53 16.40 31.52 19.39
N TYR A 54 16.58 32.21 18.26
CA TYR A 54 15.86 31.93 17.01
C TYR A 54 16.14 30.50 16.53
N ASP A 55 17.41 30.11 16.43
CA ASP A 55 17.81 28.77 15.98
C ASP A 55 17.27 27.67 16.89
N GLU A 56 17.25 27.93 18.20
CA GLU A 56 16.72 26.98 19.18
C GLU A 56 15.20 26.79 19.04
N VAL A 57 14.44 27.88 18.85
CA VAL A 57 13.00 27.82 18.61
C VAL A 57 12.69 27.12 17.28
N VAL A 58 13.45 27.41 16.22
CA VAL A 58 13.31 26.73 14.93
C VAL A 58 13.51 25.23 15.09
N ARG A 59 14.57 24.82 15.79
CA ARG A 59 14.88 23.41 16.04
C ARG A 59 13.77 22.70 16.81
N LEU A 60 13.35 23.26 17.95
CA LEU A 60 12.32 22.67 18.81
C LEU A 60 10.96 22.59 18.11
N TYR A 61 10.59 23.63 17.36
CA TYR A 61 9.33 23.62 16.61
C TYR A 61 9.35 22.61 15.47
N ALA A 62 10.45 22.51 14.71
CA ALA A 62 10.59 21.52 13.65
C ALA A 62 10.50 20.09 14.21
N GLU A 63 11.15 19.82 15.34
CA GLU A 63 11.13 18.52 16.02
C GLU A 63 9.71 18.13 16.46
N GLU A 64 8.99 19.04 17.12
CA GLU A 64 7.61 18.83 17.55
C GLU A 64 6.69 18.59 16.34
N HIS A 65 6.86 19.37 15.27
CA HIS A 65 6.00 19.27 14.09
C HIS A 65 6.19 17.95 13.33
N ILE A 66 7.43 17.44 13.29
CA ILE A 66 7.77 16.12 12.75
C ILE A 66 7.16 15.03 13.64
N ALA A 67 7.28 15.14 14.96
CA ALA A 67 6.75 14.16 15.90
C ALA A 67 5.21 14.02 15.80
N VAL A 68 4.50 15.14 15.69
CA VAL A 68 3.04 15.16 15.49
C VAL A 68 2.67 14.52 14.14
N SER A 69 3.37 14.89 13.06
CA SER A 69 3.10 14.35 11.73
C SER A 69 3.34 12.84 11.68
N ARG A 70 4.38 12.35 12.36
CA ARG A 70 4.69 10.92 12.47
C ARG A 70 3.57 10.17 13.20
N LYS A 71 3.11 10.66 14.34
CA LYS A 71 1.99 10.05 15.10
C LYS A 71 0.72 9.97 14.27
N ALA A 72 0.41 11.03 13.51
CA ALA A 72 -0.75 11.04 12.62
C ALA A 72 -0.61 9.98 11.50
N LEU A 73 0.58 9.85 10.91
CA LEU A 73 0.84 8.83 9.90
C LEU A 73 0.70 7.42 10.47
N GLU A 74 1.28 7.16 11.65
CA GLU A 74 1.18 5.87 12.35
C GLU A 74 -0.27 5.50 12.70
N ALA A 75 -1.08 6.48 13.12
CA ALA A 75 -2.50 6.25 13.38
C ALA A 75 -3.26 5.89 12.09
N VAL A 76 -2.98 6.57 10.98
CA VAL A 76 -3.62 6.30 9.69
C VAL A 76 -3.19 4.93 9.15
N THR A 77 -1.91 4.57 9.24
CA THR A 77 -1.42 3.27 8.77
C THR A 77 -1.97 2.12 9.61
N ALA A 78 -2.06 2.29 10.94
CA ALA A 78 -2.71 1.32 11.82
C ALA A 78 -4.18 1.10 11.42
N ARG A 79 -4.94 2.19 11.25
CA ARG A 79 -6.34 2.11 10.80
C ARG A 79 -6.48 1.51 9.41
N ALA A 80 -5.63 1.89 8.47
CA ALA A 80 -5.65 1.31 7.12
C ALA A 80 -5.34 -0.20 7.16
N GLY A 81 -4.46 -0.66 8.05
CA GLY A 81 -4.19 -2.09 8.28
C GLY A 81 -5.39 -2.84 8.86
N GLU A 82 -6.06 -2.25 9.85
CA GLU A 82 -7.31 -2.79 10.42
C GLU A 82 -8.40 -2.91 9.35
N LEU A 83 -8.62 -1.87 8.54
CA LEU A 83 -9.56 -1.95 7.43
C LEU A 83 -9.12 -3.00 6.41
N ARG A 84 -7.85 -3.01 6.00
CA ARG A 84 -7.38 -3.91 4.95
C ARG A 84 -7.52 -5.38 5.34
N THR A 85 -7.31 -5.71 6.61
CA THR A 85 -7.53 -7.06 7.16
C THR A 85 -9.01 -7.42 7.16
N GLU A 86 -9.89 -6.52 7.64
CA GLU A 86 -11.35 -6.76 7.64
C GLU A 86 -11.93 -6.92 6.22
N TYR A 87 -11.40 -6.19 5.24
CA TYR A 87 -11.84 -6.29 3.85
C TYR A 87 -11.20 -7.45 3.08
N SER A 88 -9.95 -7.83 3.36
CA SER A 88 -9.29 -8.94 2.67
C SER A 88 -9.97 -10.27 2.96
N GLU A 89 -10.41 -10.50 4.19
CA GLU A 89 -11.09 -11.75 4.57
C GLU A 89 -12.43 -11.91 3.83
N ARG A 90 -13.18 -10.82 3.71
CA ARG A 90 -14.45 -10.81 2.95
C ARG A 90 -14.21 -11.00 1.46
N TYR A 91 -13.17 -10.37 0.91
CA TYR A 91 -12.86 -10.46 -0.52
C TYR A 91 -12.35 -11.85 -0.91
N ASP A 92 -11.53 -12.48 -0.08
CA ASP A 92 -11.02 -13.83 -0.34
C ASP A 92 -12.12 -14.88 -0.29
N ALA A 93 -13.08 -14.75 0.63
CA ALA A 93 -14.25 -15.62 0.69
C ALA A 93 -15.13 -15.50 -0.58
N LEU A 94 -15.35 -14.27 -1.07
CA LEU A 94 -16.09 -14.05 -2.32
C LEU A 94 -15.33 -14.57 -3.53
N ARG A 95 -14.03 -14.28 -3.61
CA ARG A 95 -13.13 -14.72 -4.67
C ARG A 95 -13.08 -16.25 -4.75
N GLN A 96 -12.92 -16.94 -3.62
CA GLN A 96 -12.95 -18.41 -3.58
C GLN A 96 -14.28 -18.97 -4.10
N ARG A 97 -15.41 -18.39 -3.69
CA ARG A 97 -16.73 -18.84 -4.17
C ARG A 97 -16.90 -18.63 -5.68
N LEU A 98 -16.44 -17.49 -6.20
CA LEU A 98 -16.45 -17.19 -7.63
C LEU A 98 -15.55 -18.16 -8.40
N LEU A 99 -14.32 -18.39 -7.93
CA LEU A 99 -13.40 -19.34 -8.55
C LEU A 99 -13.97 -20.77 -8.55
N CYS A 100 -14.53 -21.24 -7.43
CA CYS A 100 -15.18 -22.55 -7.37
C CYS A 100 -16.34 -22.67 -8.37
N ARG A 101 -17.18 -21.64 -8.50
CA ARG A 101 -18.28 -21.64 -9.48
C ARG A 101 -17.79 -21.65 -10.92
N VAL A 102 -16.77 -20.85 -11.23
CA VAL A 102 -16.18 -20.80 -12.58
C VAL A 102 -15.54 -22.14 -12.94
N VAL A 103 -14.77 -22.73 -12.02
CA VAL A 103 -14.15 -24.05 -12.23
C VAL A 103 -15.21 -25.13 -12.38
N ALA A 104 -16.28 -25.11 -11.57
CA ALA A 104 -17.39 -26.05 -11.70
C ALA A 104 -18.13 -25.89 -13.05
N ALA A 105 -18.34 -24.66 -13.52
CA ALA A 105 -18.96 -24.41 -14.82
C ALA A 105 -18.08 -24.89 -15.98
N LEU A 106 -16.78 -24.60 -15.95
CA LEU A 106 -15.83 -25.02 -16.99
C LEU A 106 -15.70 -26.55 -17.06
N THR A 107 -15.62 -27.20 -15.91
CA THR A 107 -15.57 -28.67 -15.85
C THR A 107 -16.87 -29.30 -16.35
N GLY A 108 -18.04 -28.74 -15.98
CA GLY A 108 -19.33 -29.18 -16.50
C GLY A 108 -19.44 -29.03 -18.02
N LEU A 109 -19.01 -27.89 -18.58
CA LEU A 109 -18.96 -27.66 -20.03
C LEU A 109 -18.01 -28.63 -20.73
N ALA A 110 -16.84 -28.90 -20.16
CA ALA A 110 -15.88 -29.84 -20.72
C ALA A 110 -16.44 -31.28 -20.75
N VAL A 111 -17.14 -31.71 -19.69
CA VAL A 111 -17.79 -33.02 -19.64
C VAL A 111 -18.92 -33.13 -20.66
N LEU A 112 -19.77 -32.10 -20.77
CA LEU A 112 -20.83 -32.05 -21.78
C LEU A 112 -20.25 -32.14 -23.20
N TRP A 113 -19.19 -31.36 -23.47
CA TRP A 113 -18.51 -31.37 -24.75
C TRP A 113 -17.94 -32.75 -25.07
N LEU A 114 -17.28 -33.40 -24.10
CA LEU A 114 -16.77 -34.75 -24.24
C LEU A 114 -17.88 -35.78 -24.50
N CYS A 115 -19.00 -35.69 -23.80
CA CYS A 115 -20.16 -36.57 -24.01
C CYS A 115 -20.73 -36.41 -25.42
N VAL A 116 -20.87 -35.18 -25.92
CA VAL A 116 -21.34 -34.91 -27.29
C VAL A 116 -20.38 -35.52 -28.30
N VAL A 117 -19.07 -35.31 -28.14
CA VAL A 117 -18.06 -35.90 -29.02
C VAL A 117 -18.13 -37.43 -29.03
N LEU A 118 -18.23 -38.05 -27.86
CA LEU A 118 -18.35 -39.50 -27.74
C LEU A 118 -19.63 -40.06 -28.38
N LEU A 119 -20.75 -39.34 -28.27
CA LEU A 119 -22.01 -39.69 -28.94
C LEU A 119 -21.87 -39.58 -30.46
N THR A 120 -21.25 -38.51 -30.96
CA THR A 120 -21.01 -38.32 -32.41
C THR A 120 -20.04 -39.33 -33.01
N VAL A 121 -19.11 -39.88 -32.21
CA VAL A 121 -18.15 -40.89 -32.67
C VAL A 121 -18.75 -42.31 -32.61
N ARG A 122 -19.76 -42.54 -31.76
CA ARG A 122 -20.42 -43.85 -31.60
C ARG A 122 -21.68 -44.03 -32.46
N GLY A 123 -22.29 -42.94 -32.91
CA GLY A 123 -23.45 -42.96 -33.82
C GLY A 123 -23.01 -42.86 -35.27
#